data_AF-A0A017SR89-F1
#
_entry.id   AF-A0A017SR89-F1
#
_cell.length_a   1.000
_cell.length_b   1.000
_cell.length_c   1.000
_cell.angle_alpha   90.00
_cell.angle_beta   90.00
_cell.angle_gamma   90.00
#
_symmetry.space_group_name_H-M   'P 1'
#
loop_
_entity.id
_entity.type
_entity.pdbx_description
1 polymer ?
#
loop_
_entity_poly.entity_id
_entity_poly.type
_entity_poly.pdbx_seq_one_letter_code
_entity_poly.pdbx_strand_id
1 'polypeptide(L)'
;MMIGSHILEMYPTLVEDFWEFHQQLANYSRGLPRWMISSAYEMRDRLLANPKAWNRMAQQHSDCSKHGIDDADWDEFSGTRYIRAHQDLMRTHKTSPPA
;
A
#
# COMPACT_ATOMS: atom_id res chain seq x y z
N MET A 1 -8.86 -11.50 3.63
CA MET A 1 -8.48 -10.07 3.49
C MET A 1 -7.56 -9.92 2.29
N MET A 2 -7.66 -8.84 1.51
CA MET A 2 -6.81 -8.66 0.31
C MET A 2 -5.34 -8.40 0.66
N ILE A 3 -5.12 -7.62 1.72
CA ILE A 3 -3.82 -7.18 2.26
C ILE A 3 -3.49 -8.03 3.51
N GLY A 4 -2.20 -8.24 3.77
CA GLY A 4 -1.72 -8.95 4.97
C GLY A 4 -2.06 -8.20 6.26
N SER A 5 -2.38 -8.93 7.33
CA SER A 5 -2.82 -8.37 8.61
C SER A 5 -1.75 -7.52 9.31
N HIS A 6 -0.47 -7.80 9.06
CA HIS A 6 0.64 -7.11 9.71
C HIS A 6 0.69 -5.60 9.39
N ILE A 7 -0.01 -5.15 8.34
CA ILE A 7 -0.18 -3.71 8.04
C ILE A 7 -0.86 -2.97 9.20
N LEU A 8 -1.77 -3.60 9.94
CA LEU A 8 -2.51 -2.95 11.04
C LEU A 8 -1.64 -2.76 12.27
N GLU A 9 -0.62 -3.60 12.46
CA GLU A 9 0.37 -3.43 13.52
C GLU A 9 1.36 -2.31 13.17
N MET A 10 1.78 -2.22 11.90
CA MET A 10 2.67 -1.16 11.42
C MET A 10 1.97 0.19 11.30
N TYR A 11 0.70 0.17 10.90
CA TYR A 11 -0.10 1.36 10.63
C TYR A 11 -1.46 1.28 11.36
N PRO A 12 -1.47 1.48 12.70
CA PRO A 12 -2.67 1.33 13.50
C PRO A 12 -3.79 2.30 13.13
N THR A 13 -3.44 3.49 12.62
CA THR A 13 -4.40 4.53 12.23
C THR A 13 -4.84 4.43 10.76
N LEU A 14 -4.58 3.30 10.09
CA LEU A 14 -4.89 3.12 8.67
C LEU A 14 -6.37 3.38 8.35
N VAL A 15 -7.27 2.88 9.20
CA VAL A 15 -8.72 2.97 8.96
C VAL A 15 -9.19 4.41 9.14
N GLU A 16 -8.72 5.09 10.19
CA GLU A 16 -9.03 6.48 10.49
C GLU A 16 -8.51 7.40 9.38
N ASP A 17 -7.23 7.26 9.00
CA ASP A 17 -6.61 8.07 7.95
C ASP A 17 -7.32 7.83 6.59
N PHE A 18 -7.72 6.59 6.28
CA PHE A 18 -8.47 6.29 5.06
C PHE A 18 -9.83 7.00 5.04
N TRP A 19 -10.56 6.98 6.15
CA TRP A 19 -11.86 7.65 6.23
C TRP A 19 -11.74 9.17 6.21
N GLU A 20 -10.70 9.71 6.84
CA GLU A 20 -10.36 11.14 6.76
C GLU A 20 -10.03 11.55 5.32
N PHE A 21 -9.25 10.73 4.59
CA PHE A 21 -8.97 10.96 3.17
C PHE A 21 -10.23 11.01 2.33
N HIS A 22 -11.15 10.07 2.54
CA HIS A 22 -12.41 10.03 1.83
C HIS A 22 -13.24 11.31 2.07
N GLN A 23 -13.29 11.81 3.31
CA GLN A 23 -13.96 13.07 3.64
C GLN A 23 -13.33 14.30 2.97
N GLN A 24 -12.02 14.25 2.71
CA GLN A 24 -11.28 15.34 2.05
C GLN A 24 -11.30 15.26 0.52
N LEU A 25 -11.94 14.24 -0.08
CA LEU A 25 -11.91 14.02 -1.54
C LEU A 25 -12.43 15.21 -2.34
N ALA A 26 -13.48 15.89 -1.85
CA ALA A 26 -14.02 17.10 -2.47
C ALA A 26 -13.06 18.29 -2.41
N ASN A 27 -12.17 18.36 -1.42
CA ASN A 27 -11.15 19.40 -1.32
C ASN A 27 -10.00 19.12 -2.31
N TYR A 28 -9.61 17.85 -2.47
CA TYR A 28 -8.62 17.45 -3.47
C TYR A 28 -9.12 17.65 -4.91
N SER A 29 -10.37 17.29 -5.20
CA SER A 29 -10.93 17.41 -6.56
C SER A 29 -11.06 18.86 -7.02
N ARG A 30 -11.24 19.80 -6.07
CA ARG A 30 -11.21 21.24 -6.33
C ARG A 30 -9.80 21.81 -6.57
N GLY A 31 -8.75 21.00 -6.42
CA GLY A 31 -7.37 21.43 -6.61
C GLY A 31 -6.87 22.41 -5.54
N LEU A 32 -7.43 22.34 -4.32
CA LEU A 32 -7.02 23.25 -3.25
C LEU A 32 -5.53 23.03 -2.91
N PRO A 33 -4.75 24.12 -2.77
CA PRO A 33 -3.32 24.03 -2.53
C PRO A 33 -3.03 23.57 -1.10
N ARG A 34 -1.85 22.97 -0.91
CA ARG A 34 -1.41 22.37 0.35
C ARG A 34 -1.47 23.31 1.55
N TRP A 35 -1.12 24.58 1.38
CA TRP A 35 -1.13 25.55 2.48
C TRP A 35 -2.55 25.89 2.97
N MET A 36 -3.59 25.64 2.16
CA MET A 36 -4.98 25.93 2.52
C MET A 36 -5.64 24.77 3.28
N ILE A 37 -5.21 23.54 2.99
CA ILE A 37 -5.72 22.29 3.58
C ILE A 37 -4.55 21.42 4.07
N SER A 38 -3.66 22.01 4.86
CA SER A 38 -2.39 21.38 5.27
C SER A 38 -2.59 20.05 5.99
N SER A 39 -3.54 19.97 6.91
CA SER A 39 -3.88 18.74 7.63
C SER A 39 -4.30 17.60 6.70
N ALA A 40 -5.11 17.90 5.67
CA ALA A 40 -5.53 16.91 4.68
C ALA A 40 -4.30 16.35 3.94
N TYR A 41 -3.41 17.22 3.49
CA TYR A 41 -2.19 16.78 2.79
C TYR A 41 -1.20 16.04 3.70
N GLU A 42 -1.07 16.39 4.98
CA GLU A 42 -0.26 15.64 5.94
C GLU A 42 -0.80 14.22 6.15
N MET A 43 -2.13 14.08 6.28
CA MET A 43 -2.79 12.78 6.32
C MET A 43 -2.56 12.00 5.02
N ARG A 44 -2.66 12.64 3.85
CA ARG A 44 -2.38 12.01 2.56
C ARG A 44 -0.93 11.52 2.48
N ASP A 45 0.02 12.25 3.05
CA ASP A 45 1.41 11.83 3.09
C ASP A 45 1.59 10.58 3.95
N ARG A 46 0.88 10.46 5.09
CA ARG A 46 0.87 9.22 5.90
C ARG A 46 0.30 8.04 5.11
N LEU A 47 -0.82 8.23 4.43
CA LEU A 47 -1.43 7.22 3.54
C LEU A 47 -0.55 6.83 2.35
N LEU A 48 0.43 7.65 1.97
CA LEU A 48 1.41 7.29 0.95
C LEU A 48 2.64 6.62 1.55
N ALA A 49 3.10 7.09 2.71
CA ALA A 49 4.33 6.61 3.34
C ALA A 49 4.16 5.22 3.95
N ASN A 50 3.07 4.98 4.68
CA ASN A 50 2.87 3.74 5.43
C ASN A 50 2.62 2.52 4.53
N PRO A 51 1.76 2.56 3.49
CA PRO A 51 1.63 1.44 2.55
C PRO A 51 2.93 1.14 1.79
N LYS A 52 3.76 2.16 1.51
CA LYS A 52 5.10 1.94 0.92
C LYS A 52 6.04 1.24 1.91
N ALA A 53 6.00 1.61 3.19
CA ALA A 53 6.78 0.95 4.24
C ALA A 53 6.33 -0.51 4.42
N TRP A 54 5.01 -0.74 4.48
CA TRP A 54 4.43 -2.08 4.50
C TRP A 54 4.88 -2.92 3.30
N ASN A 55 4.83 -2.39 2.08
CA ASN A 55 5.26 -3.14 0.89
C ASN A 55 6.75 -3.54 0.98
N ARG A 56 7.63 -2.66 1.48
CA ARG A 56 9.05 -3.01 1.69
C ARG A 56 9.22 -4.11 2.73
N MET A 57 8.50 -4.05 3.85
CA MET A 57 8.52 -5.11 4.86
C MET A 57 7.96 -6.42 4.29
N ALA A 58 6.85 -6.37 3.57
CA ALA A 58 6.25 -7.54 2.94
C ALA A 58 7.24 -8.24 1.99
N GLN A 59 8.02 -7.49 1.22
CA GLN A 59 9.09 -8.03 0.37
C GLN A 59 10.24 -8.69 1.14
N GLN A 60 10.48 -8.31 2.39
CA GLN A 60 11.52 -8.91 3.24
C GLN A 60 11.06 -10.21 3.91
N HIS A 61 9.75 -10.36 4.14
CA HIS A 61 9.18 -11.45 4.93
C HIS A 61 8.33 -12.44 4.13
N SER A 62 7.88 -12.07 2.93
CA SER A 62 7.03 -12.88 2.07
C SER A 62 7.64 -12.98 0.67
N ASP A 63 7.78 -14.21 0.19
CA ASP A 63 8.32 -14.49 -1.13
C ASP A 63 7.24 -14.23 -2.19
N CYS A 64 7.34 -13.05 -2.82
CA CYS A 64 6.38 -12.64 -3.83
C CYS A 64 6.38 -13.51 -5.09
N SER A 65 7.37 -14.40 -5.32
CA SER A 65 7.34 -15.33 -6.45
C SER A 65 6.36 -16.50 -6.27
N LYS A 66 5.90 -16.72 -5.03
CA LYS A 66 4.97 -17.80 -4.65
C LYS A 66 3.51 -17.37 -4.79
N HIS A 67 3.06 -17.22 -6.03
CA HIS A 67 1.68 -16.85 -6.38
C HIS A 67 0.98 -17.87 -7.30
N GLY A 68 1.54 -19.08 -7.42
CA GLY A 68 0.98 -20.18 -8.18
C GLY A 68 -0.32 -20.73 -7.59
N ILE A 69 -0.98 -21.61 -8.34
CA ILE A 69 -2.23 -22.27 -7.92
C ILE A 69 -2.00 -23.18 -6.70
N ASP A 70 -0.81 -23.78 -6.61
CA ASP A 70 -0.43 -24.68 -5.52
C ASP A 70 0.15 -23.95 -4.30
N ASP A 71 0.39 -22.64 -4.39
CA ASP A 71 0.88 -21.82 -3.28
C ASP A 71 -0.26 -21.41 -2.34
N ALA A 72 0.08 -21.09 -1.09
CA ALA A 72 -0.90 -20.66 -0.10
C ALA A 72 -1.66 -19.41 -0.60
N ASP A 73 -2.99 -19.42 -0.58
CA ASP A 73 -3.79 -18.31 -1.11
C ASP A 73 -3.56 -16.97 -0.37
N TRP A 74 -3.07 -17.03 0.88
CA TRP A 74 -2.90 -15.85 1.74
C TRP A 74 -1.73 -15.99 2.75
N ASP A 75 -1.02 -14.90 3.04
CA ASP A 75 -0.05 -14.76 4.13
C ASP A 75 -0.20 -13.44 4.91
N GLU A 76 0.32 -13.38 6.13
CA GLU A 76 0.15 -12.24 7.04
C GLU A 76 0.90 -10.96 6.64
N PHE A 77 1.94 -11.08 5.81
CA PHE A 77 2.78 -9.95 5.39
C PHE A 77 2.25 -9.33 4.10
N SER A 78 2.10 -10.11 3.02
CA SER A 78 1.65 -9.62 1.71
C SER A 78 0.13 -9.70 1.54
N GLY A 79 -0.52 -10.66 2.19
CA GLY A 79 -1.94 -10.93 1.98
C GLY A 79 -2.15 -11.95 0.88
N THR A 80 -3.07 -11.66 -0.03
CA THR A 80 -3.48 -12.62 -1.06
C THR A 80 -2.39 -12.87 -2.12
N ARG A 81 -2.49 -14.02 -2.80
CA ARG A 81 -1.67 -14.31 -4.00
C ARG A 81 -1.71 -13.22 -5.08
N TYR A 82 -2.82 -12.47 -5.19
CA TYR A 82 -2.95 -11.35 -6.12
C TYR A 82 -1.95 -10.22 -5.80
N ILE A 83 -1.80 -9.88 -4.51
CA ILE A 83 -0.83 -8.86 -4.10
C ILE A 83 0.60 -9.32 -4.39
N ARG A 84 0.90 -10.60 -4.14
CA ARG A 84 2.21 -11.17 -4.45
C ARG A 84 2.52 -11.16 -5.95
N ALA A 85 1.57 -11.56 -6.79
CA ALA A 85 1.69 -11.47 -8.25
C ALA A 85 1.94 -10.03 -8.72
N HIS A 86 1.22 -9.06 -8.14
CA HIS A 86 1.44 -7.65 -8.44
C HIS A 86 2.81 -7.14 -7.98
N GLN A 87 3.28 -7.55 -6.80
CA GLN A 87 4.63 -7.23 -6.31
C GLN A 87 5.72 -7.81 -7.22
N ASP A 88 5.56 -9.05 -7.68
CA ASP A 88 6.51 -9.70 -8.57
C ASP A 88 6.56 -9.03 -9.95
N LEU A 89 5.41 -8.62 -10.49
CA LEU A 89 5.33 -7.79 -11.69
C LEU A 89 6.06 -6.44 -11.52
N MET A 90 5.83 -5.76 -10.38
CA MET A 90 6.52 -4.49 -10.10
C MET A 90 8.03 -4.67 -9.92
N ARG A 91 8.46 -5.80 -9.35
CA ARG A 91 9.87 -6.15 -9.16
C ARG A 91 10.56 -6.37 -10.50
N THR A 92 9.97 -7.18 -11.38
CA THR A 92 10.51 -7.49 -12.71
C THR A 92 10.58 -6.27 -13.64
N HIS A 93 9.60 -5.36 -13.57
CA HIS A 93 9.63 -4.12 -14.33
C HIS A 93 10.75 -3.17 -13.87
N LYS A 94 11.05 -3.10 -12.56
CA LYS A 94 12.18 -2.28 -12.07
C LYS A 94 13.56 -2.82 -12.47
N THR A 95 13.66 -4.12 -12.69
CA THR A 95 14.92 -4.79 -13.09
C THR A 95 15.13 -4.83 -14.60
N SER A 96 14.16 -4.40 -15.40
CA SER A 96 14.32 -4.32 -16.85
C SER A 96 15.18 -3.10 -17.23
N PRO A 97 16.21 -3.26 -18.08
CA PRO A 97 17.02 -2.11 -18.52
C PRO A 97 16.15 -1.10 -19.27
N PRO A 98 16.45 0.21 -19.19
CA PRO A 98 15.77 1.20 -20.01
C PRO A 98 15.95 0.84 -21.49
N ALA A 99 14.83 0.82 -22.23
CA ALA A 99 14.79 0.54 -23.66
C ALA A 99 15.57 1.58 -24.49
#